data_AF-F2CGL7-F1
#
_entry.id   AF-F2CGL7-F1
#
_cell.length_a   1.000
_cell.length_b   1.000
_cell.length_c   1.000
_cell.angle_alpha   90.00
_cell.angle_beta   90.00
_cell.angle_gamma   90.00
#
_symmetry.space_group_name_H-M   'P 1'
#
loop_
_entity.id
_entity.type
_entity.pdbx_description
1 polymer ?
#
loop_
_entity_poly.entity_id
_entity_poly.type
_entity_poly.pdbx_seq_one_letter_code
_entity_poly.pdbx_strand_id
1 'polypeptide(L)'
;MNKITLIGEKMKLRRSERMVVISNYLINHPYELTSLNTFAEKYESAKSSISEDIVIIKRAFEEIEIGTIETITGAGGGVIFSPSISDAEAKTIVQGLCDQLSESNRILPGGYIYLSDLLSTPSILNNIGRIIAKSFKDQQIDAVMTVATKGVPLANAVANVLNVPFVIVRRDLKITEGSTVSVNYVSGSSGDRIEKMFLSKRSLKAGSRVLIVDDFLKGGGTITGMISLLSEFDSELAGVAVFADNAQANRDYLGYKSLLKVTNIDVKANTIDVEIGNIFD
;
A
#
# COMPACT_ATOMS: atom_id res chain seq x y z
N MET A 1 -18.59 -30.92 19.45
CA MET A 1 -17.42 -30.19 19.98
C MET A 1 -16.36 -30.15 18.89
N ASN A 2 -16.30 -29.03 18.16
CA ASN A 2 -15.30 -28.83 17.11
C ASN A 2 -13.93 -28.71 17.76
N LYS A 3 -13.02 -29.61 17.41
CA LYS A 3 -11.60 -29.47 17.71
C LYS A 3 -11.10 -28.23 16.98
N ILE A 4 -10.86 -27.17 17.74
CA ILE A 4 -9.98 -26.09 17.32
C ILE A 4 -8.57 -26.72 17.32
N THR A 5 -8.09 -27.09 16.13
CA THR A 5 -6.74 -27.61 15.96
C THR A 5 -5.76 -26.48 16.28
N LEU A 6 -4.99 -26.66 17.36
CA LEU A 6 -3.96 -25.75 17.81
C LEU A 6 -2.83 -25.68 16.76
N ILE A 7 -2.32 -24.47 16.55
CA ILE A 7 -1.12 -24.18 15.76
C ILE A 7 0.06 -24.89 16.43
N GLY A 8 0.46 -26.06 15.94
CA GLY A 8 1.62 -26.80 16.48
C GLY A 8 1.66 -28.31 16.25
N GLU A 9 0.55 -28.96 15.88
CA GLU A 9 0.60 -30.40 15.58
C GLU A 9 1.16 -30.66 14.17
N LYS A 10 2.19 -31.52 14.11
CA LYS A 10 2.65 -32.11 12.84
C LYS A 10 1.48 -32.87 12.22
N MET A 11 1.22 -32.62 10.95
CA MET A 11 0.04 -33.17 10.27
C MET A 11 0.42 -33.67 8.89
N LYS A 12 0.31 -34.98 8.69
CA LYS A 12 0.50 -35.59 7.38
C LYS A 12 -0.67 -35.23 6.46
N LEU A 13 -0.41 -34.42 5.44
CA LEU A 13 -1.39 -33.99 4.45
C LEU A 13 -1.20 -34.70 3.11
N ARG A 14 -2.30 -34.88 2.37
CA ARG A 14 -2.23 -35.24 0.94
C ARG A 14 -1.65 -34.07 0.16
N ARG A 15 -1.09 -34.35 -1.02
CA ARG A 15 -0.48 -33.31 -1.88
C ARG A 15 -1.42 -32.14 -2.15
N SER A 16 -2.67 -32.43 -2.53
CA SER A 16 -3.68 -31.41 -2.82
C SER A 16 -3.97 -30.51 -1.62
N GLU A 17 -4.14 -31.09 -0.43
CA GLU A 17 -4.37 -30.35 0.82
C GLU A 17 -3.15 -29.51 1.20
N ARG A 18 -1.95 -30.11 1.08
CA ARG A 18 -0.67 -29.47 1.37
C ARG A 18 -0.43 -28.25 0.48
N MET A 19 -0.73 -28.35 -0.81
CA MET A 19 -0.63 -27.22 -1.73
C MET A 19 -1.55 -26.07 -1.31
N VAL A 20 -2.81 -26.36 -0.96
CA VAL A 20 -3.77 -25.33 -0.52
C VAL A 20 -3.25 -24.58 0.72
N VAL A 21 -2.75 -25.30 1.72
CA VAL A 21 -2.26 -24.66 2.96
C VAL A 21 -0.93 -23.93 2.75
N ILE A 22 -0.05 -24.39 1.87
CA ILE A 22 1.18 -23.67 1.49
C ILE A 22 0.82 -22.39 0.74
N SER A 23 -0.09 -22.45 -0.25
CA SER A 23 -0.58 -21.27 -0.97
C SER A 23 -1.16 -20.23 -0.01
N ASN A 24 -2.04 -20.67 0.91
CA ASN A 24 -2.60 -19.77 1.91
C ASN A 24 -1.51 -19.17 2.82
N TYR A 25 -0.53 -19.96 3.25
CA TYR A 25 0.56 -19.47 4.07
C TYR A 25 1.35 -18.37 3.36
N LEU A 26 1.77 -18.61 2.11
CA LEU A 26 2.55 -17.65 1.32
C LEU A 26 1.80 -16.34 1.10
N ILE A 27 0.49 -16.40 0.78
CA ILE A 27 -0.35 -15.20 0.59
C ILE A 27 -0.42 -14.35 1.86
N ASN A 28 -0.42 -14.97 3.04
CA ASN A 28 -0.50 -14.28 4.33
C ASN A 28 0.87 -13.87 4.91
N HIS A 29 1.98 -14.22 4.25
CA HIS A 29 3.34 -13.86 4.65
C HIS A 29 4.13 -13.33 3.43
N PRO A 30 3.65 -12.25 2.77
CA PRO A 30 4.32 -11.72 1.61
C PRO A 30 5.66 -11.07 2.00
N TYR A 31 6.61 -11.08 1.07
CA TYR A 31 7.97 -10.55 1.24
C TYR A 31 8.79 -11.21 2.36
N GLU A 32 8.32 -12.32 2.94
CA GLU A 32 9.05 -13.09 3.96
C GLU A 32 9.77 -14.30 3.36
N LEU A 33 11.05 -14.46 3.69
CA LEU A 33 11.81 -15.65 3.33
C LEU A 33 11.35 -16.84 4.15
N THR A 34 10.64 -17.76 3.50
CA THR A 34 10.13 -18.98 4.11
C THR A 34 11.00 -20.18 3.74
N SER A 35 11.65 -20.80 4.73
CA SER A 35 12.41 -22.03 4.52
C SER A 35 11.50 -23.20 4.12
N LEU A 36 11.93 -24.01 3.15
CA LEU A 36 11.23 -25.23 2.77
C LEU A 36 11.14 -26.25 3.93
N ASN A 37 12.09 -26.19 4.87
CA ASN A 37 12.08 -27.06 6.05
C ASN A 37 10.87 -26.77 6.95
N THR A 38 10.43 -25.51 7.02
CA THR A 38 9.23 -25.11 7.77
C THR A 38 8.01 -25.93 7.32
N PHE A 39 7.82 -26.11 6.01
CA PHE A 39 6.73 -26.91 5.49
C PHE A 39 7.00 -28.42 5.56
N ALA A 40 8.24 -28.85 5.31
CA ALA A 40 8.62 -30.25 5.36
C ALA A 40 8.37 -30.86 6.76
N GLU A 41 8.77 -30.14 7.81
CA GLU A 41 8.59 -30.55 9.20
C GLU A 41 7.11 -30.46 9.63
N LYS A 42 6.42 -29.38 9.27
CA LYS A 42 5.02 -29.17 9.64
C LYS A 42 4.08 -30.19 9.01
N TYR A 43 4.35 -30.58 7.76
CA TYR A 43 3.48 -31.48 6.98
C TYR A 43 4.02 -32.90 6.83
N GLU A 44 5.05 -33.27 7.60
CA GLU A 44 5.70 -34.59 7.58
C GLU A 44 6.03 -35.09 6.17
N SER A 45 6.59 -34.21 5.35
CA SER A 45 6.82 -34.42 3.92
C SER A 45 8.28 -34.20 3.56
N ALA A 46 8.79 -34.94 2.57
CA ALA A 46 10.16 -34.74 2.09
C ALA A 46 10.32 -33.34 1.47
N LYS A 47 11.49 -32.73 1.65
CA LYS A 47 11.82 -31.41 1.10
C LYS A 47 11.68 -31.36 -0.43
N SER A 48 12.01 -32.46 -1.11
CA SER A 48 11.79 -32.61 -2.57
C SER A 48 10.32 -32.50 -2.94
N SER A 49 9.42 -33.15 -2.19
CA SER A 49 7.98 -33.05 -2.41
C SER A 49 7.44 -31.63 -2.19
N ILE A 50 7.91 -30.92 -1.15
CA ILE A 50 7.56 -29.51 -0.93
C ILE A 50 8.04 -28.65 -2.10
N SER A 51 9.25 -28.89 -2.59
CA SER A 51 9.80 -28.15 -3.72
C SER A 51 8.97 -28.33 -4.99
N GLU A 52 8.51 -29.56 -5.28
CA GLU A 52 7.63 -29.80 -6.42
C GLU A 52 6.27 -29.11 -6.26
N ASP A 53 5.70 -29.11 -5.06
CA ASP A 53 4.44 -28.41 -4.78
C ASP A 53 4.56 -26.91 -5.01
N ILE A 54 5.65 -26.31 -4.54
CA ILE A 54 5.95 -24.89 -4.76
C ILE A 54 6.10 -24.57 -6.24
N VAL A 55 6.72 -25.44 -7.04
CA VAL A 55 6.80 -25.24 -8.49
C VAL A 55 5.40 -25.20 -9.11
N ILE A 56 4.47 -26.04 -8.66
CA ILE A 56 3.09 -26.02 -9.15
C ILE A 56 2.37 -24.75 -8.68
N ILE A 57 2.49 -24.39 -7.40
CA ILE A 57 1.88 -23.17 -6.85
C ILE A 57 2.40 -21.92 -7.56
N LYS A 58 3.71 -21.84 -7.78
CA LYS A 58 4.37 -20.77 -8.52
C LYS A 58 3.76 -20.60 -9.90
N ARG A 59 3.70 -21.68 -10.68
CA ARG A 59 3.10 -21.67 -12.02
C ARG A 59 1.66 -21.19 -11.99
N ALA A 60 0.86 -21.69 -11.03
CA ALA A 60 -0.52 -21.27 -10.89
C ALA A 60 -0.63 -19.78 -10.52
N PHE A 61 0.17 -19.28 -9.59
CA PHE A 61 0.15 -17.86 -9.17
C PHE A 61 0.57 -16.92 -10.30
N GLU A 62 1.56 -17.32 -11.10
CA GLU A 62 2.02 -16.57 -12.27
C GLU A 62 0.97 -16.57 -13.40
N GLU A 63 0.32 -17.71 -13.66
CA GLU A 63 -0.68 -17.87 -14.73
C GLU A 63 -1.90 -16.97 -14.53
N ILE A 64 -2.33 -16.76 -13.30
CA ILE A 64 -3.44 -15.85 -12.96
C ILE A 64 -2.98 -14.53 -12.33
N GLU A 65 -1.68 -14.22 -12.43
CA GLU A 65 -1.07 -12.94 -12.04
C GLU A 65 -1.35 -12.51 -10.58
N ILE A 66 -1.50 -13.46 -9.66
CA ILE A 66 -1.67 -13.20 -8.21
C ILE A 66 -0.36 -12.67 -7.60
N GLY A 67 0.79 -13.06 -8.14
CA GLY A 67 2.11 -12.71 -7.63
C GLY A 67 3.19 -13.64 -8.13
N THR A 68 4.41 -13.40 -7.68
CA THR A 68 5.59 -14.20 -8.04
C THR A 68 6.12 -14.95 -6.83
N ILE A 69 6.65 -16.16 -7.07
CA ILE A 69 7.37 -16.92 -6.04
C ILE A 69 8.82 -17.05 -6.49
N GLU A 70 9.70 -16.36 -5.76
CA GLU A 70 11.13 -16.42 -5.96
C GLU A 70 11.74 -17.49 -5.07
N THR A 71 12.72 -18.24 -5.60
CA THR A 71 13.44 -19.27 -4.86
C THR A 71 14.86 -18.79 -4.59
N ILE A 72 15.22 -18.70 -3.32
CA ILE A 72 16.57 -18.38 -2.87
C ILE A 72 17.29 -19.70 -2.60
N THR A 73 18.41 -19.94 -3.29
CA THR A 73 19.19 -21.19 -3.15
C THR A 73 20.20 -21.10 -2.00
N GLY A 74 20.47 -22.22 -1.33
CA GLY A 74 21.51 -22.32 -0.29
C GLY A 74 21.00 -22.93 1.02
N ALA A 75 21.90 -23.07 2.01
CA ALA A 75 21.56 -23.68 3.31
C ALA A 75 20.51 -22.89 4.11
N GLY A 76 20.53 -21.55 3.99
CA GLY A 76 19.51 -20.64 4.52
C GLY A 76 18.47 -20.22 3.47
N GLY A 77 18.40 -20.92 2.34
CA GLY A 77 17.50 -20.61 1.25
C GLY A 77 16.03 -20.97 1.55
N GLY A 78 15.15 -20.60 0.64
CA GLY A 78 13.71 -20.73 0.80
C GLY A 78 12.95 -20.12 -0.36
N VAL A 79 11.73 -19.72 -0.09
CA VAL A 79 10.88 -19.01 -1.05
C VAL A 79 10.39 -17.69 -0.49
N ILE A 80 10.23 -16.72 -1.37
CA ILE A 80 9.61 -15.42 -1.08
C ILE A 80 8.44 -15.28 -2.03
N PHE A 81 7.26 -14.95 -1.49
CA PHE A 81 6.10 -14.60 -2.29
C PHE A 81 5.96 -13.08 -2.35
N SER A 82 5.87 -12.53 -3.56
CA SER A 82 5.64 -11.11 -3.82
C SER A 82 4.26 -10.94 -4.48
N PRO A 83 3.28 -10.35 -3.78
CA PRO A 83 1.94 -10.12 -4.31
C PRO A 83 1.95 -9.24 -5.56
N SER A 84 1.02 -9.48 -6.46
CA SER A 84 0.78 -8.67 -7.65
C SER A 84 -0.72 -8.64 -7.98
N ILE A 85 -1.02 -7.99 -9.10
CA ILE A 85 -2.34 -7.91 -9.71
C ILE A 85 -2.14 -7.77 -11.23
N SER A 86 -3.00 -8.37 -12.05
CA SER A 86 -2.91 -8.19 -13.51
C SER A 86 -3.17 -6.73 -13.90
N ASP A 87 -2.57 -6.27 -14.99
CA ASP A 87 -2.86 -4.91 -15.50
C ASP A 87 -4.32 -4.77 -15.94
N ALA A 88 -4.93 -5.84 -16.45
CA ALA A 88 -6.33 -5.86 -16.85
C ALA A 88 -7.28 -5.72 -15.64
N GLU A 89 -7.05 -6.49 -14.58
CA GLU A 89 -7.83 -6.39 -13.33
C GLU A 89 -7.63 -5.02 -12.68
N ALA A 90 -6.37 -4.55 -12.57
CA ALA A 90 -6.06 -3.25 -11.99
C ALA A 90 -6.73 -2.09 -12.75
N LYS A 91 -6.64 -2.06 -14.09
CA LYS A 91 -7.30 -1.04 -14.90
C LYS A 91 -8.82 -1.10 -14.77
N THR A 92 -9.41 -2.29 -14.70
CA THR A 92 -10.86 -2.46 -14.51
C THR A 92 -11.30 -1.89 -13.16
N ILE A 93 -10.55 -2.15 -12.10
CA ILE A 93 -10.80 -1.62 -10.76
C ILE A 93 -10.68 -0.09 -10.75
N VAL A 94 -9.60 0.46 -11.32
CA VAL A 94 -9.38 1.90 -11.35
C VAL A 94 -10.43 2.61 -12.20
N GLN A 95 -10.85 2.03 -13.33
CA GLN A 95 -11.95 2.57 -14.12
C GLN A 95 -13.26 2.62 -13.31
N GLY A 96 -13.59 1.56 -12.57
CA GLY A 96 -14.76 1.57 -11.69
C GLY A 96 -14.69 2.65 -10.60
N LEU A 97 -13.47 2.97 -10.11
CA LEU A 97 -13.25 4.08 -9.19
C LEU A 97 -13.38 5.45 -9.87
N CYS A 98 -12.95 5.60 -11.13
CA CYS A 98 -13.21 6.80 -11.94
C CYS A 98 -14.71 7.04 -12.08
N ASP A 99 -15.47 6.00 -12.42
CA ASP A 99 -16.92 6.09 -12.61
C ASP A 99 -17.61 6.52 -11.30
N GLN A 100 -17.24 5.89 -10.18
CA GLN A 100 -17.75 6.27 -8.86
C GLN A 100 -17.37 7.71 -8.50
N LEU A 101 -16.11 8.11 -8.69
CA LEU A 101 -15.65 9.45 -8.33
C LEU A 101 -16.28 10.55 -9.21
N SER A 102 -16.71 10.20 -10.41
CA SER A 102 -17.42 11.09 -11.34
C SER A 102 -18.88 11.36 -10.97
N GLU A 103 -19.39 10.70 -9.91
CA GLU A 103 -20.75 10.97 -9.42
C GLU A 103 -20.89 12.39 -8.88
N SER A 104 -21.87 13.13 -9.43
CA SER A 104 -22.11 14.55 -9.08
C SER A 104 -22.41 14.81 -7.60
N ASN A 105 -22.92 13.83 -6.85
CA ASN A 105 -23.18 13.92 -5.41
C ASN A 105 -21.89 14.02 -4.57
N ARG A 106 -20.71 13.87 -5.17
CA ARG A 106 -19.41 13.96 -4.50
C ARG A 106 -18.87 15.38 -4.41
N ILE A 107 -19.44 16.34 -5.14
CA ILE A 107 -19.00 17.74 -5.10
C ILE A 107 -19.50 18.38 -3.81
N LEU A 108 -18.56 18.90 -3.02
CA LEU A 108 -18.82 19.59 -1.76
C LEU A 108 -18.57 21.11 -1.92
N PRO A 109 -19.15 21.94 -1.02
CA PRO A 109 -18.93 23.39 -1.04
C PRO A 109 -17.44 23.75 -1.05
N GLY A 110 -17.03 24.67 -1.94
CA GLY A 110 -15.63 25.07 -2.10
C GLY A 110 -14.82 24.21 -3.08
N GLY A 111 -15.47 23.33 -3.85
CA GLY A 111 -14.81 22.48 -4.85
C GLY A 111 -14.06 21.29 -4.24
N TYR A 112 -14.41 20.91 -3.02
CA TYR A 112 -13.89 19.68 -2.40
C TYR A 112 -14.63 18.46 -2.93
N ILE A 113 -13.99 17.29 -2.86
CA ILE A 113 -14.57 16.03 -3.31
C ILE A 113 -14.76 15.10 -2.12
N TYR A 114 -15.90 14.44 -2.06
CA TYR A 114 -16.20 13.42 -1.06
C TYR A 114 -15.58 12.07 -1.43
N LEU A 115 -14.56 11.68 -0.65
CA LEU A 115 -13.78 10.44 -0.82
C LEU A 115 -14.00 9.41 0.30
N SER A 116 -14.70 9.79 1.37
CA SER A 116 -14.64 9.07 2.64
C SER A 116 -15.27 7.67 2.56
N ASP A 117 -16.32 7.49 1.79
CA ASP A 117 -16.94 6.18 1.52
C ASP A 117 -15.97 5.24 0.80
N LEU A 118 -15.28 5.74 -0.22
CA LEU A 118 -14.30 4.96 -0.99
C LEU A 118 -13.11 4.55 -0.11
N LEU A 119 -12.56 5.50 0.65
CA LEU A 119 -11.40 5.29 1.54
C LEU A 119 -11.74 4.64 2.89
N SER A 120 -13.00 4.31 3.13
CA SER A 120 -13.43 3.52 4.30
C SER A 120 -13.90 2.12 3.93
N THR A 121 -13.95 1.77 2.64
CA THR A 121 -14.43 0.48 2.16
C THR A 121 -13.26 -0.53 2.05
N PRO A 122 -13.23 -1.61 2.85
CA PRO A 122 -12.09 -2.53 2.88
C PRO A 122 -11.78 -3.22 1.55
N SER A 123 -12.80 -3.58 0.76
CA SER A 123 -12.58 -4.20 -0.56
C SER A 123 -11.88 -3.26 -1.54
N ILE A 124 -12.27 -1.97 -1.54
CA ILE A 124 -11.63 -0.91 -2.33
C ILE A 124 -10.19 -0.71 -1.86
N LEU A 125 -9.98 -0.56 -0.54
CA LEU A 125 -8.66 -0.38 0.04
C LEU A 125 -7.71 -1.54 -0.27
N ASN A 126 -8.17 -2.78 -0.16
CA ASN A 126 -7.37 -3.97 -0.46
C ASN A 126 -6.91 -3.98 -1.92
N ASN A 127 -7.80 -3.65 -2.85
CA ASN A 127 -7.49 -3.56 -4.27
C ASN A 127 -6.48 -2.45 -4.56
N ILE A 128 -6.70 -1.26 -4.00
CA ILE A 128 -5.79 -0.12 -4.14
C ILE A 128 -4.41 -0.45 -3.56
N GLY A 129 -4.37 -1.10 -2.39
CA GLY A 129 -3.14 -1.55 -1.75
C GLY A 129 -2.29 -2.43 -2.68
N ARG A 130 -2.93 -3.39 -3.36
CA ARG A 130 -2.26 -4.27 -4.35
C ARG A 130 -1.74 -3.48 -5.54
N ILE A 131 -2.52 -2.54 -6.09
CA ILE A 131 -2.14 -1.74 -7.25
C ILE A 131 -0.95 -0.83 -6.93
N ILE A 132 -1.00 -0.13 -5.80
CA ILE A 132 0.10 0.73 -5.35
C ILE A 132 1.33 -0.13 -5.08
N ALA A 133 1.23 -1.22 -4.31
CA ALA A 133 2.36 -2.10 -4.02
C ALA A 133 3.03 -2.62 -5.31
N LYS A 134 2.24 -3.05 -6.31
CA LYS A 134 2.75 -3.47 -7.62
C LYS A 134 3.56 -2.36 -8.32
N SER A 135 3.07 -1.12 -8.26
CA SER A 135 3.72 0.02 -8.94
C SER A 135 5.07 0.40 -8.32
N PHE A 136 5.35 -0.04 -7.09
CA PHE A 136 6.63 0.17 -6.40
C PHE A 136 7.39 -1.13 -6.11
N LYS A 137 7.06 -2.25 -6.78
CA LYS A 137 7.64 -3.57 -6.51
C LYS A 137 9.18 -3.63 -6.62
N ASP A 138 9.76 -2.78 -7.47
CA ASP A 138 11.21 -2.74 -7.72
C ASP A 138 11.93 -1.77 -6.75
N GLN A 139 11.21 -1.17 -5.81
CA GLN A 139 11.76 -0.30 -4.77
C GLN A 139 11.82 -1.05 -3.45
N GLN A 140 12.96 -0.93 -2.75
CA GLN A 140 12.99 -1.29 -1.34
C GLN A 140 12.22 -0.24 -0.54
N ILE A 141 11.22 -0.70 0.21
CA ILE A 141 10.38 0.10 1.10
C ILE A 141 10.47 -0.53 2.49
N ASP A 142 10.79 0.28 3.50
CA ASP A 142 10.87 -0.15 4.91
C ASP A 142 9.69 0.35 5.74
N ALA A 143 8.98 1.39 5.26
CA ALA A 143 7.78 1.91 5.90
C ALA A 143 6.88 2.67 4.91
N VAL A 144 5.58 2.72 5.21
CA VAL A 144 4.62 3.59 4.53
C VAL A 144 4.30 4.79 5.43
N MET A 145 4.34 6.01 4.90
CA MET A 145 4.03 7.23 5.65
C MET A 145 2.80 7.92 5.08
N THR A 146 1.94 8.43 5.95
CA THR A 146 0.82 9.29 5.56
C THR A 146 0.57 10.36 6.62
N VAL A 147 -0.24 11.36 6.30
CA VAL A 147 -0.71 12.36 7.27
C VAL A 147 -2.14 12.04 7.72
N ALA A 148 -2.43 12.29 8.99
CA ALA A 148 -3.79 12.16 9.48
C ALA A 148 -4.76 13.12 8.74
N THR A 149 -5.99 12.71 8.41
CA THR A 149 -6.66 11.46 8.87
C THR A 149 -7.07 10.53 7.72
N LYS A 150 -7.47 11.08 6.56
CA LYS A 150 -8.10 10.31 5.48
C LYS A 150 -7.14 9.37 4.74
N GLY A 151 -5.84 9.67 4.71
CA GLY A 151 -4.83 8.79 4.14
C GLY A 151 -4.50 7.56 5.00
N VAL A 152 -4.94 7.50 6.26
CA VAL A 152 -4.58 6.41 7.20
C VAL A 152 -5.06 5.02 6.74
N PRO A 153 -6.33 4.82 6.33
CA PRO A 153 -6.78 3.52 5.84
C PRO A 153 -6.03 3.08 4.57
N LEU A 154 -5.71 4.04 3.69
CA LEU A 154 -4.92 3.80 2.48
C LEU A 154 -3.50 3.34 2.82
N ALA A 155 -2.82 4.04 3.74
CA ALA A 155 -1.50 3.66 4.22
C ALA A 155 -1.47 2.27 4.82
N ASN A 156 -2.45 1.94 5.65
CA ASN A 156 -2.58 0.59 6.21
C ASN A 156 -2.76 -0.47 5.11
N ALA A 157 -3.60 -0.21 4.11
CA ALA A 157 -3.84 -1.16 3.04
C ALA A 157 -2.58 -1.42 2.19
N VAL A 158 -1.83 -0.38 1.85
CA VAL A 158 -0.56 -0.50 1.12
C VAL A 158 0.50 -1.21 1.96
N ALA A 159 0.67 -0.80 3.22
CA ALA A 159 1.64 -1.37 4.15
C ALA A 159 1.38 -2.85 4.44
N ASN A 160 0.10 -3.24 4.52
CA ASN A 160 -0.31 -4.63 4.71
C ASN A 160 0.10 -5.51 3.51
N VAL A 161 -0.01 -5.01 2.28
CA VAL A 161 0.44 -5.76 1.09
C VAL A 161 1.96 -5.85 1.04
N LEU A 162 2.66 -4.76 1.34
CA LEU A 162 4.12 -4.67 1.36
C LEU A 162 4.78 -5.36 2.57
N ASN A 163 3.98 -5.77 3.57
CA ASN A 163 4.43 -6.33 4.84
C ASN A 163 5.46 -5.44 5.59
N VAL A 164 5.15 -4.14 5.67
CA VAL A 164 5.97 -3.13 6.36
C VAL A 164 5.13 -2.35 7.37
N PRO A 165 5.73 -1.72 8.40
CA PRO A 165 5.00 -0.79 9.25
C PRO A 165 4.50 0.42 8.46
N PHE A 166 3.42 1.04 8.94
CA PHE A 166 3.04 2.39 8.51
C PHE A 166 3.11 3.39 9.66
N VAL A 167 3.41 4.64 9.33
CA VAL A 167 3.57 5.75 10.27
C VAL A 167 2.59 6.86 9.93
N ILE A 168 2.03 7.45 10.98
CA ILE A 168 1.01 8.51 10.85
C ILE A 168 1.62 9.82 11.34
N VAL A 169 1.85 10.73 10.39
CA VAL A 169 2.20 12.12 10.68
C VAL A 169 0.95 12.84 11.22
N ARG A 170 1.12 13.58 12.32
CA ARG A 170 0.04 14.31 12.99
C ARG A 170 0.06 15.79 12.60
N ARG A 171 -1.11 16.44 12.66
CA ARG A 171 -1.24 17.90 12.48
C ARG A 171 -1.16 18.66 13.82
N ASP A 172 -1.26 17.94 14.92
CA ASP A 172 -1.21 18.46 16.28
C ASP A 172 -0.23 17.67 17.15
N LEU A 173 0.37 18.35 18.13
CA LEU A 173 1.28 17.72 19.08
C LEU A 173 0.49 16.89 20.10
N LYS A 174 0.90 15.62 20.28
CA LYS A 174 0.35 14.74 21.32
C LYS A 174 1.43 14.40 22.33
N ILE A 175 1.22 14.76 23.60
CA ILE A 175 2.17 14.49 24.69
C ILE A 175 2.45 12.98 24.84
N THR A 176 1.46 12.14 24.54
CA THR A 176 1.57 10.67 24.58
C THR A 176 2.59 10.10 23.59
N GLU A 177 3.01 10.87 22.59
CA GLU A 177 4.00 10.48 21.58
C GLU A 177 5.45 10.75 22.03
N GLY A 178 5.66 11.45 23.15
CA GLY A 178 6.98 11.82 23.69
C GLY A 178 7.77 12.77 22.77
N SER A 179 9.08 12.52 22.61
CA SER A 179 9.93 13.39 21.79
C SER A 179 9.50 13.37 20.33
N THR A 180 9.22 14.56 19.79
CA THR A 180 8.71 14.73 18.42
C THR A 180 9.64 15.63 17.60
N VAL A 181 9.64 15.38 16.29
CA VAL A 181 10.15 16.29 15.27
C VAL A 181 8.96 17.03 14.68
N SER A 182 9.16 18.28 14.31
CA SER A 182 8.13 19.08 13.66
C SER A 182 8.69 19.85 12.47
N VAL A 183 7.93 19.89 11.38
CA VAL A 183 8.23 20.75 10.22
C VAL A 183 7.04 21.64 9.91
N ASN A 184 7.33 22.83 9.36
CA ASN A 184 6.33 23.75 8.85
C ASN A 184 6.09 23.45 7.36
N TYR A 185 4.85 23.54 6.91
CA TYR A 185 4.49 23.33 5.51
C TYR A 185 3.29 24.19 5.12
N VAL A 186 3.10 24.41 3.82
CA VAL A 186 1.95 25.17 3.30
C VAL A 186 0.89 24.18 2.83
N SER A 187 -0.31 24.25 3.41
CA SER A 187 -1.42 23.37 3.02
C SER A 187 -2.23 23.99 1.88
N GLY A 188 -2.33 23.28 0.74
CA GLY A 188 -3.15 23.71 -0.41
C GLY A 188 -4.66 23.74 -0.14
N SER A 189 -5.11 23.17 0.98
CA SER A 189 -6.51 23.22 1.43
C SER A 189 -6.79 24.37 2.40
N SER A 190 -5.76 24.95 3.01
CA SER A 190 -5.89 25.95 4.08
C SER A 190 -5.57 27.38 3.60
N GLY A 191 -5.68 27.64 2.29
CA GLY A 191 -5.46 28.98 1.72
C GLY A 191 -4.05 29.53 1.96
N ASP A 192 -3.03 28.70 1.71
CA ASP A 192 -1.61 29.03 1.87
C ASP A 192 -1.16 29.37 3.30
N ARG A 193 -1.95 29.02 4.31
CA ARG A 193 -1.53 29.11 5.71
C ARG A 193 -0.40 28.11 6.00
N ILE A 194 0.60 28.58 6.75
CA ILE A 194 1.64 27.72 7.33
C ILE A 194 1.01 26.83 8.40
N GLU A 195 1.07 25.53 8.18
CA GLU A 195 0.69 24.48 9.13
C GLU A 195 1.93 23.76 9.67
N LYS A 196 1.76 23.04 10.78
CA LYS A 196 2.79 22.19 11.36
C LYS A 196 2.39 20.74 11.22
N MET A 197 3.39 19.89 11.03
CA MET A 197 3.22 18.45 11.12
C MET A 197 4.26 17.86 12.07
N PHE A 198 3.87 16.78 12.76
CA PHE A 198 4.62 16.19 13.86
C PHE A 198 4.76 14.69 13.66
N LEU A 199 5.93 14.15 13.98
CA LEU A 199 6.18 12.72 14.07
C LEU A 199 7.03 12.42 15.30
N SER A 200 6.72 11.33 16.01
CA SER A 200 7.55 10.89 17.12
C SER A 200 8.89 10.36 16.61
N LYS A 201 9.99 10.69 17.31
CA LYS A 201 11.32 10.16 17.00
C LYS A 201 11.41 8.63 17.04
N ARG A 202 10.45 7.98 17.71
CA ARG A 202 10.36 6.52 17.82
C ARG A 202 9.48 5.87 16.74
N SER A 203 8.73 6.67 15.97
CA SER A 203 7.76 6.15 15.00
C SER A 203 8.41 5.65 13.72
N LEU A 204 9.54 6.22 13.33
CA LEU A 204 10.28 5.86 12.13
C LEU A 204 11.73 5.57 12.48
N LYS A 205 12.27 4.47 11.96
CA LYS A 205 13.68 4.11 12.13
C LYS A 205 14.54 5.00 11.23
N ALA A 206 15.67 5.48 11.75
CA ALA A 206 16.59 6.26 10.94
C ALA A 206 17.14 5.45 9.76
N GLY A 207 17.34 6.09 8.61
CA GLY A 207 17.79 5.43 7.39
C GLY A 207 16.73 4.63 6.62
N SER A 208 15.47 4.62 7.07
CA SER A 208 14.39 3.92 6.36
C SER A 208 14.11 4.53 4.98
N ARG A 209 13.83 3.68 3.99
CA ARG A 209 13.25 4.07 2.70
C ARG A 209 11.72 4.07 2.81
N VAL A 210 11.10 5.22 2.59
CA VAL A 210 9.69 5.44 2.91
C VAL A 210 8.85 5.71 1.67
N LEU A 211 7.77 4.95 1.51
CA LEU A 211 6.71 5.25 0.54
C LEU A 211 5.71 6.20 1.18
N ILE A 212 5.56 7.40 0.64
CA ILE A 212 4.52 8.34 1.08
C ILE A 212 3.22 8.03 0.36
N VAL A 213 2.12 7.96 1.10
CA VAL A 213 0.78 7.87 0.53
C VAL A 213 -0.16 8.95 1.06
N ASP A 214 -1.04 9.47 0.19
CA ASP A 214 -2.02 10.49 0.56
C ASP A 214 -3.36 10.29 -0.17
N ASP A 215 -4.44 10.84 0.36
CA ASP A 215 -5.77 10.69 -0.22
C ASP A 215 -5.98 11.60 -1.43
N PHE A 216 -5.56 12.86 -1.34
CA PHE A 216 -5.80 13.82 -2.40
C PHE A 216 -4.66 14.82 -2.59
N LEU A 217 -4.03 14.77 -3.77
CA LEU A 217 -2.97 15.71 -4.13
C LEU A 217 -3.55 16.95 -4.80
N LYS A 218 -3.54 18.07 -4.07
CA LYS A 218 -3.95 19.40 -4.57
C LYS A 218 -2.77 20.33 -4.86
N GLY A 219 -2.02 20.73 -3.84
CA GLY A 219 -0.91 21.70 -3.98
C GLY A 219 0.48 21.12 -3.75
N GLY A 220 0.60 19.83 -3.40
CA GLY A 220 1.88 19.19 -3.10
C GLY A 220 2.55 19.59 -1.78
N GLY A 221 2.10 20.65 -1.11
CA GLY A 221 2.73 21.14 0.12
C GLY A 221 2.68 20.16 1.29
N THR A 222 1.60 19.38 1.45
CA THR A 222 1.53 18.29 2.45
C THR A 222 2.62 17.25 2.21
N ILE A 223 2.79 16.80 0.96
CA ILE A 223 3.79 15.81 0.58
C ILE A 223 5.20 16.37 0.74
N THR A 224 5.41 17.63 0.34
CA THR A 224 6.69 18.34 0.53
C THR A 224 7.05 18.46 2.01
N GLY A 225 6.07 18.72 2.87
CA GLY A 225 6.26 18.70 4.31
C GLY A 225 6.64 17.30 4.83
N MET A 226 5.97 16.24 4.38
CA MET A 226 6.35 14.87 4.76
C MET A 226 7.76 14.50 4.29
N ILE A 227 8.16 14.91 3.08
CA ILE A 227 9.53 14.74 2.56
C ILE A 227 10.55 15.49 3.44
N SER A 228 10.23 16.73 3.82
CA SER A 228 11.08 17.51 4.73
C SER A 228 11.23 16.81 6.09
N LEU A 229 10.15 16.20 6.57
CA LEU A 229 10.15 15.44 7.81
C LEU A 229 10.99 14.15 7.70
N LEU A 230 11.05 13.47 6.55
CA LEU A 230 11.96 12.33 6.34
C LEU A 230 13.44 12.72 6.51
N SER A 231 13.81 13.92 6.07
CA SER A 231 15.19 14.41 6.19
C SER A 231 15.64 14.52 7.65
N GLU A 232 14.73 14.81 8.57
CA GLU A 232 15.01 14.88 10.02
C GLU A 232 15.23 13.50 10.68
N PHE A 233 14.96 12.42 9.95
CA PHE A 233 15.19 11.03 10.37
C PHE A 233 16.33 10.37 9.58
N ASP A 234 17.08 11.12 8.77
CA ASP A 234 18.05 10.57 7.81
C ASP A 234 17.41 9.50 6.90
N SER A 235 16.11 9.64 6.62
CA SER A 235 15.33 8.70 5.82
C SER A 235 15.20 9.15 4.38
N GLU A 236 15.04 8.20 3.48
CA GLU A 236 14.94 8.44 2.04
C GLU A 236 13.50 8.29 1.54
N LEU A 237 13.14 9.06 0.52
CA LEU A 237 11.88 8.89 -0.20
C LEU A 237 12.01 7.74 -1.20
N ALA A 238 11.24 6.67 -1.01
CA ALA A 238 11.11 5.60 -2.01
C ALA A 238 10.18 6.00 -3.16
N GLY A 239 9.17 6.82 -2.86
CA GLY A 239 8.20 7.31 -3.84
C GLY A 239 6.99 7.93 -3.18
N VAL A 240 6.07 8.42 -4.03
CA VAL A 240 4.81 9.03 -3.61
C VAL A 240 3.67 8.39 -4.40
N ALA A 241 2.63 7.92 -3.71
CA ALA A 241 1.41 7.42 -4.33
C ALA A 241 0.17 8.13 -3.75
N VAL A 242 -0.75 8.58 -4.59
CA VAL A 242 -1.97 9.25 -4.12
C VAL A 242 -3.21 8.60 -4.70
N PHE A 243 -4.29 8.61 -3.91
CA PHE A 243 -5.55 8.06 -4.40
C PHE A 243 -6.11 8.87 -5.57
N ALA A 244 -6.15 10.20 -5.44
CA ALA A 244 -6.50 11.06 -6.54
C ALA A 244 -5.62 12.31 -6.58
N ASP A 245 -5.38 12.85 -7.77
CA ASP A 245 -4.71 14.13 -7.97
C ASP A 245 -5.57 15.10 -8.80
N ASN A 246 -5.32 16.40 -8.63
CA ASN A 246 -5.96 17.43 -9.43
C ASN A 246 -5.05 17.85 -10.60
N ALA A 247 -5.53 17.74 -11.84
CA ALA A 247 -4.78 18.08 -13.05
C ALA A 247 -4.43 19.58 -13.19
N GLN A 248 -5.16 20.46 -12.50
CA GLN A 248 -5.05 21.91 -12.69
C GLN A 248 -3.86 22.54 -11.94
N ALA A 249 -3.15 21.80 -11.09
CA ALA A 249 -1.98 22.33 -10.40
C ALA A 249 -0.71 21.91 -11.12
N ASN A 250 0.16 22.88 -11.42
CA ASN A 250 1.51 22.59 -11.91
C ASN A 250 2.36 22.02 -10.77
N ARG A 251 2.91 20.81 -10.97
CA ARG A 251 3.68 20.07 -9.97
C ARG A 251 4.92 19.37 -10.56
N ASP A 252 5.52 19.94 -11.60
CA ASP A 252 6.63 19.33 -12.34
C ASP A 252 7.85 18.95 -11.47
N TYR A 253 7.96 19.54 -10.27
CA TYR A 253 9.03 19.28 -9.31
C TYR A 253 8.82 18.02 -8.44
N LEU A 254 7.62 17.44 -8.41
CA LEU A 254 7.28 16.32 -7.53
C LEU A 254 7.01 15.06 -8.36
N GLY A 255 7.85 14.04 -8.24
CA GLY A 255 7.57 12.71 -8.78
C GLY A 255 6.50 12.00 -7.93
N TYR A 256 5.35 11.68 -8.52
CA TYR A 256 4.28 10.93 -7.87
C TYR A 256 3.53 10.02 -8.84
N LYS A 257 2.87 9.01 -8.28
CA LYS A 257 1.89 8.17 -8.97
C LYS A 257 0.48 8.41 -8.42
N SER A 258 -0.53 8.56 -9.27
CA SER A 258 -1.94 8.70 -8.89
C SER A 258 -2.80 7.60 -9.52
N LEU A 259 -3.77 7.08 -8.76
CA LEU A 259 -4.75 6.14 -9.32
C LEU A 259 -5.76 6.87 -10.19
N LEU A 260 -6.24 8.02 -9.71
CA LEU A 260 -7.28 8.82 -10.36
C LEU A 260 -6.76 10.23 -10.60
N LYS A 261 -7.15 10.81 -11.73
CA LYS A 261 -6.85 12.18 -12.08
C LYS A 261 -8.15 12.95 -12.29
N VAL A 262 -8.39 13.92 -11.42
CA VAL A 262 -9.52 14.84 -11.57
C VAL A 262 -9.12 15.92 -12.56
N THR A 263 -9.70 15.89 -13.76
CA THR A 263 -9.36 16.80 -14.86
C THR A 263 -10.16 18.09 -14.79
N ASN A 264 -11.40 18.02 -14.34
CA ASN A 264 -12.29 19.16 -14.23
C ASN A 264 -13.28 19.01 -13.07
N ILE A 265 -13.61 20.12 -12.42
CA ILE A 265 -14.65 20.22 -11.39
C ILE A 265 -15.42 21.52 -11.64
N ASP A 266 -16.66 21.40 -12.10
CA ASP A 266 -17.57 22.53 -12.23
C ASP A 266 -18.64 22.48 -11.15
N VAL A 267 -18.43 23.27 -10.10
CA VAL A 267 -19.35 23.40 -8.96
C VAL A 267 -20.70 23.99 -9.38
N LYS A 268 -20.75 24.83 -10.42
CA LYS A 268 -22.00 25.44 -10.90
C LYS A 268 -22.81 24.46 -11.74
N ALA A 269 -22.14 23.70 -12.60
CA ALA A 269 -22.77 22.67 -13.42
C ALA A 269 -22.98 21.35 -12.66
N ASN A 270 -22.47 21.24 -11.43
CA ASN A 270 -22.47 20.03 -10.61
C ASN A 270 -21.88 18.82 -11.35
N THR A 271 -20.74 19.04 -12.02
CA THR A 271 -20.05 18.02 -12.82
C THR A 271 -18.61 17.88 -12.38
N ILE A 272 -18.10 16.64 -12.43
CA ILE A 272 -16.73 16.28 -12.12
C ILE A 272 -16.27 15.25 -13.14
N ASP A 273 -15.13 15.52 -13.76
CA ASP A 273 -14.52 14.66 -14.77
C ASP A 273 -13.28 13.99 -14.17
N VAL A 274 -13.26 12.65 -14.22
CA VAL A 274 -12.19 11.83 -13.63
C VAL A 274 -11.68 10.84 -14.66
N GLU A 275 -10.36 10.79 -14.80
CA GLU A 275 -9.65 9.85 -15.66
C GLU A 275 -8.74 8.95 -14.82
N ILE A 276 -8.22 7.90 -15.45
CA ILE A 276 -7.17 7.07 -14.88
C ILE A 276 -5.91 7.94 -14.72
N GLY A 277 -5.29 7.90 -13.53
CA GLY A 277 -4.04 8.59 -13.25
C GLY A 277 -2.82 7.87 -13.83
N ASN A 278 -1.63 8.35 -13.49
CA ASN A 278 -0.35 7.85 -14.02
C ASN A 278 0.22 6.62 -13.28
N ILE A 279 -0.58 5.90 -12.48
CA ILE A 279 -0.11 4.73 -11.72
C ILE A 279 0.45 3.60 -12.59
N PHE A 280 0.01 3.53 -13.85
CA PHE A 280 0.36 2.50 -14.83
C PHE A 280 1.50 2.89 -15.77
N ASP A 281 2.04 4.11 -15.61
CA ASP A 281 3.19 4.59 -16.38
C ASP A 281 4.52 3.99 -15.90
#